data_AF-A0AAV0BP79-F1
#
_entry.id   AF-A0AAV0BP79-F1
#
_cell.length_a   1.000
_cell.length_b   1.000
_cell.length_c   1.000
_cell.angle_alpha   90.00
_cell.angle_beta   90.00
_cell.angle_gamma   90.00
#
_symmetry.space_group_name_H-M   'P 1'
#
loop_
_entity.id
_entity.type
_entity.pdbx_description
1 polymer ?
#
loop_
_entity_poly.entity_id
_entity_poly.type
_entity_poly.pdbx_seq_one_letter_code
_entity_poly.pdbx_strand_id
1 'polypeptide(L)'
;MYRKIQSLISVPKHYKRELTESDLINEEQISNLQLKIEEEFGATLDDPQVQQPESQKQVLGLMDLKEFSRNQPDLTGTLRGKNSEIETGVELSRLWAAALSDKAGNLAEIDYSTAEALAFGTILEDGYDIRLSGQDRGQGTFSQRHALLTDQVVEGRTIVPLNQLSAKNSQPGNLEIVNSPLSKYTVLGFKLGLSYLTSRLCLTFWEAQFGNFVNTAQVAVESSID
;
A
#
# COMPACT_ATOMS: atom_id res chain seq x y z
N MET A 1 -29.68 -5.90 -31.29
CA MET A 1 -28.81 -6.75 -30.47
C MET A 1 -29.58 -7.90 -29.82
N TYR A 2 -30.53 -7.64 -28.91
CA TYR A 2 -31.28 -8.69 -28.20
C TYR A 2 -32.08 -9.67 -29.09
N ARG A 3 -32.64 -9.23 -30.22
CA ARG A 3 -33.27 -10.16 -31.21
C ARG A 3 -32.30 -11.21 -31.76
N LYS A 4 -31.02 -10.85 -31.93
CA LYS A 4 -29.97 -11.81 -32.33
C LYS A 4 -29.59 -12.73 -31.17
N ILE A 5 -29.55 -12.23 -29.93
CA ILE A 5 -29.26 -13.06 -28.74
C ILE A 5 -30.36 -14.11 -28.54
N GLN A 6 -31.64 -13.73 -28.71
CA GLN A 6 -32.76 -14.67 -28.60
C GLN A 6 -32.78 -15.75 -29.69
N SER A 7 -32.23 -15.46 -30.88
CA SER A 7 -32.10 -16.46 -31.95
C SER A 7 -30.91 -17.42 -31.76
N LEU A 8 -30.01 -17.13 -30.81
CA LEU A 8 -28.84 -17.96 -30.55
C LEU A 8 -29.13 -18.96 -29.42
N ILE A 9 -28.57 -20.16 -29.55
CA ILE A 9 -28.61 -21.19 -28.52
C ILE A 9 -27.68 -20.76 -27.37
N SER A 10 -28.06 -21.06 -26.12
CA SER A 10 -27.20 -20.74 -24.97
C SER A 10 -25.88 -21.51 -25.02
N VAL A 11 -24.81 -20.91 -24.49
CA VAL A 11 -23.45 -21.51 -24.50
C VAL A 11 -23.44 -22.93 -23.89
N PRO A 12 -24.10 -23.21 -22.74
CA PRO A 12 -24.14 -24.57 -22.20
C PRO A 12 -24.88 -25.57 -23.11
N LYS A 13 -25.96 -25.14 -23.78
CA LYS A 13 -26.70 -25.99 -24.72
C LYS A 13 -25.90 -26.26 -25.99
N HIS A 14 -25.11 -25.29 -26.45
CA HIS A 14 -24.21 -25.45 -27.58
C HIS A 14 -23.12 -26.48 -27.27
N TYR A 15 -22.46 -26.34 -26.10
CA TYR A 15 -21.42 -27.26 -25.66
C TYR A 15 -21.95 -28.67 -25.39
N LYS A 16 -23.17 -28.80 -24.84
CA LYS A 16 -23.88 -30.09 -24.73
C LYS A 16 -23.97 -30.79 -26.08
N ARG A 17 -24.36 -30.05 -27.14
CA ARG A 17 -24.50 -30.62 -28.48
C ARG A 17 -23.16 -31.11 -29.04
N GLU A 18 -22.09 -30.33 -28.88
CA GLU A 18 -20.74 -30.72 -29.31
C GLU A 18 -20.23 -31.99 -28.59
N LEU A 19 -20.49 -32.11 -27.29
CA LEU A 19 -20.08 -33.28 -26.50
C LEU A 19 -20.81 -34.55 -26.89
N THR A 20 -22.09 -34.44 -27.28
CA THR A 20 -22.88 -35.56 -27.81
C THR A 20 -22.48 -35.89 -29.25
N GLU A 21 -22.18 -34.89 -30.08
CA GLU A 21 -21.70 -35.08 -31.46
C GLU A 21 -20.29 -35.72 -31.51
N SER A 22 -19.46 -35.48 -30.50
CA SER A 22 -18.11 -36.07 -30.37
C SER A 22 -18.08 -37.42 -29.63
N ASP A 23 -19.25 -37.95 -29.25
CA ASP A 23 -19.44 -39.25 -28.59
C ASP A 23 -18.64 -39.41 -27.27
N LEU A 24 -18.32 -38.27 -26.62
CA LEU A 24 -17.56 -38.24 -25.37
C LEU A 24 -18.44 -38.49 -24.14
N ILE A 25 -19.71 -38.07 -24.20
CA ILE A 25 -20.65 -38.10 -23.06
C ILE A 25 -22.07 -38.39 -23.56
N ASN A 26 -22.76 -39.30 -22.88
CA ASN A 26 -24.15 -39.67 -23.20
C ASN A 26 -25.16 -38.65 -22.62
N GLU A 27 -26.34 -38.53 -23.23
CA GLU A 27 -27.39 -37.61 -22.75
C GLU A 27 -27.82 -37.90 -21.30
N GLU A 28 -27.81 -39.16 -20.89
CA GLU A 28 -28.10 -39.59 -19.50
C GLU A 28 -27.06 -39.05 -18.51
N GLN A 29 -25.78 -39.09 -18.87
CA GLN A 29 -24.70 -38.55 -18.03
C GLN A 29 -24.82 -37.04 -17.87
N ILE A 30 -25.23 -36.33 -18.93
CA ILE A 30 -25.45 -34.88 -18.90
C ILE A 30 -26.64 -34.53 -17.99
N SER A 31 -27.73 -35.31 -18.07
CA SER A 31 -28.88 -35.12 -17.17
C SER A 31 -28.52 -35.38 -15.71
N ASN A 32 -27.71 -36.41 -15.44
CA ASN A 32 -27.23 -36.71 -14.09
C ASN A 32 -26.33 -35.60 -13.52
N LEU A 33 -25.48 -34.98 -14.36
CA LEU A 33 -24.68 -33.83 -13.95
C LEU A 33 -25.54 -32.60 -13.64
N GLN A 34 -26.58 -32.34 -14.44
CA GLN A 34 -27.51 -31.23 -14.18
C GLN A 34 -28.26 -31.44 -12.86
N LEU A 35 -28.79 -32.64 -12.64
CA LEU A 35 -29.47 -32.99 -11.39
C LEU A 35 -28.53 -32.86 -10.20
N LYS A 36 -27.29 -33.35 -10.30
CA LYS A 36 -26.30 -33.24 -9.24
C LYS A 36 -25.98 -31.78 -8.90
N ILE A 37 -25.83 -30.92 -9.91
CA ILE A 37 -25.60 -29.49 -9.71
C ILE A 37 -26.82 -28.83 -9.04
N GLU A 38 -28.04 -29.14 -9.48
CA GLU A 38 -29.27 -28.61 -8.88
C GLU A 38 -29.45 -29.08 -7.43
N GLU A 39 -29.11 -30.33 -7.12
CA GLU A 39 -29.10 -30.88 -5.76
C GLU A 39 -28.05 -30.20 -4.88
N GLU A 40 -26.83 -29.99 -5.37
CA GLU A 40 -25.76 -29.29 -4.65
C GLU A 40 -26.15 -27.82 -4.37
N PHE A 41 -26.70 -27.11 -5.36
CA PHE A 41 -27.19 -25.75 -5.16
C PHE A 41 -28.40 -25.70 -4.21
N GLY A 42 -29.35 -26.63 -4.32
CA GLY A 42 -30.49 -26.72 -3.42
C GLY A 42 -30.06 -26.96 -1.98
N ALA A 43 -29.17 -27.94 -1.76
CA ALA A 43 -28.62 -28.23 -0.45
C ALA A 43 -27.86 -27.04 0.15
N THR A 44 -27.16 -26.26 -0.67
CA THR A 44 -26.42 -25.06 -0.23
C THR A 44 -27.36 -23.89 0.11
N LEU A 45 -28.48 -23.74 -0.62
CA LEU A 45 -29.48 -22.70 -0.35
C LEU A 45 -30.23 -22.95 0.96
N ASP A 46 -30.50 -24.22 1.28
CA ASP A 46 -31.21 -24.64 2.48
C ASP A 46 -30.29 -24.77 3.71
N ASP A 47 -28.96 -24.69 3.54
CA ASP A 47 -27.99 -24.76 4.64
C ASP A 47 -27.87 -23.40 5.37
N PRO A 48 -28.36 -23.29 6.62
CA PRO A 48 -28.26 -22.07 7.41
C PRO A 48 -26.82 -21.73 7.84
N GLN A 49 -25.86 -22.66 7.72
CA GLN A 49 -24.44 -22.38 8.03
C GLN A 49 -23.73 -21.62 6.92
N VAL A 50 -24.14 -21.78 5.65
CA VAL A 50 -23.57 -21.05 4.52
C VAL A 50 -23.95 -19.56 4.56
N GLN A 51 -25.09 -19.23 5.19
CA GLN A 51 -25.52 -17.85 5.39
C GLN A 51 -24.76 -17.13 6.50
N GLN A 52 -23.98 -17.84 7.32
CA GLN A 52 -23.07 -17.18 8.24
C GLN A 52 -21.91 -16.65 7.41
N PRO A 53 -21.69 -15.32 7.34
CA PRO A 53 -20.49 -14.81 6.71
C PRO A 53 -19.32 -15.52 7.36
N GLU A 54 -18.44 -16.14 6.55
CA GLU A 54 -17.19 -16.71 7.06
C GLU A 54 -16.64 -15.70 8.07
N SER A 55 -16.48 -16.11 9.34
CA SER A 55 -16.03 -15.23 10.41
C SER A 55 -14.83 -14.49 9.86
N GLN A 56 -14.98 -13.18 9.62
CA GLN A 56 -14.01 -12.35 8.89
C GLN A 56 -12.62 -12.84 9.27
N LYS A 57 -11.89 -13.43 8.31
CA LYS A 57 -10.56 -14.03 8.57
C LYS A 57 -9.86 -13.10 9.53
N GLN A 58 -9.67 -13.59 10.75
CA GLN A 58 -9.37 -12.75 11.91
C GLN A 58 -8.29 -11.77 11.47
N VAL A 59 -8.61 -10.48 11.45
CA VAL A 59 -7.63 -9.43 11.18
C VAL A 59 -6.73 -9.44 12.40
N LEU A 60 -5.77 -10.37 12.39
CA LEU A 60 -4.79 -10.58 13.44
C LEU A 60 -4.15 -9.22 13.75
N GLY A 61 -4.31 -8.74 14.98
CA GLY A 61 -3.61 -7.55 15.46
C GLY A 61 -4.19 -6.19 15.04
N LEU A 62 -5.52 -6.01 15.05
CA LEU A 62 -6.04 -4.64 15.22
C LEU A 62 -5.53 -4.12 16.57
N MET A 63 -4.65 -3.11 16.57
CA MET A 63 -4.27 -2.43 17.81
C MET A 63 -5.54 -1.84 18.43
N ASP A 64 -5.84 -2.20 19.68
CA ASP A 64 -6.91 -1.54 20.42
C ASP A 64 -6.46 -0.10 20.69
N LEU A 65 -7.11 0.86 20.04
CA LEU A 65 -6.73 2.29 20.05
C LEU A 65 -6.69 2.87 21.47
N LYS A 66 -7.31 2.19 22.45
CA LYS A 66 -7.35 2.58 23.86
C LYS A 66 -6.01 2.42 24.57
N GLU A 67 -5.14 1.52 24.11
CA GLU A 67 -3.81 1.28 24.71
C GLU A 67 -2.67 2.00 23.96
N PHE A 68 -3.01 2.88 23.02
CA PHE A 68 -2.01 3.61 22.24
C PHE A 68 -1.22 4.59 23.11
N SER A 69 -0.03 4.17 23.54
CA SER A 69 0.98 5.05 24.12
C SER A 69 1.83 5.64 23.00
N ARG A 70 1.96 6.96 22.95
CA ARG A 70 2.89 7.60 22.02
C ARG A 70 4.31 7.22 22.42
N ASN A 71 5.08 6.64 21.50
CA ASN A 71 6.52 6.50 21.68
C ASN A 71 7.10 7.88 21.99
N GLN A 72 7.84 7.97 23.10
CA GLN A 72 8.69 9.12 23.36
C GLN A 72 9.96 8.88 22.56
N PRO A 73 10.20 9.61 21.45
CA PRO A 73 11.47 9.49 20.76
C PRO A 73 12.58 9.80 21.76
N ASP A 74 13.62 8.97 21.79
CA ASP A 74 14.79 9.29 22.58
C ASP A 74 15.47 10.52 21.94
N LEU A 75 15.16 11.69 22.48
CA LEU A 75 15.69 12.99 22.04
C LEU A 75 17.18 13.13 22.35
N THR A 76 17.77 12.18 23.10
CA THR A 76 19.18 12.19 23.47
C THR A 76 20.05 11.53 22.40
N GLY A 77 20.39 12.31 21.37
CA GLY A 77 21.61 12.18 20.57
C GLY A 77 21.71 11.05 19.54
N THR A 78 21.15 9.86 19.79
CA THR A 78 21.48 8.65 19.03
C THR A 78 20.95 8.67 17.59
N LEU A 79 19.68 9.07 17.38
CA LEU A 79 19.09 9.20 16.04
C LEU A 79 19.59 10.44 15.29
N ARG A 80 19.92 11.50 16.03
CA ARG A 80 20.34 12.79 15.49
C ARG A 80 21.78 12.75 14.97
N GLY A 81 22.70 12.16 15.74
CA GLY A 81 24.10 11.95 15.34
C GLY A 81 24.20 10.97 14.16
N LYS A 82 23.36 9.92 14.16
CA LYS A 82 23.28 8.96 13.05
C LYS A 82 23.00 9.66 11.72
N ASN A 83 22.01 10.57 11.64
CA ASN A 83 21.68 11.28 10.38
C ASN A 83 22.84 12.13 9.82
N SER A 84 23.71 12.69 10.66
CA SER A 84 24.90 13.44 10.23
C SER A 84 26.12 12.56 9.93
N GLU A 85 26.17 11.35 10.47
CA GLU A 85 27.27 10.39 10.32
C GLU A 85 27.07 9.41 9.15
N ILE A 86 25.90 9.43 8.50
CA ILE A 86 25.64 8.57 7.34
C ILE A 86 26.53 9.04 6.18
N GLU A 87 27.57 8.25 5.88
CA GLU A 87 28.35 8.39 4.64
C GLU A 87 27.43 8.10 3.45
N THR A 88 26.71 9.13 3.00
CA THR A 88 25.76 9.01 1.90
C THR A 88 26.46 8.70 0.58
N GLY A 89 27.79 8.91 0.48
CA GLY A 89 28.61 8.56 -0.69
C GLY A 89 28.12 9.24 -1.97
N VAL A 90 27.40 10.35 -1.80
CA VAL A 90 26.69 11.11 -2.83
C VAL A 90 27.10 12.57 -2.71
N GLU A 91 27.52 13.19 -3.80
CA GLU A 91 27.82 14.62 -3.82
C GLU A 91 26.53 15.44 -3.92
N LEU A 92 26.30 16.30 -2.92
CA LEU A 92 25.10 17.14 -2.80
C LEU A 92 25.38 18.58 -3.23
N SER A 93 24.34 19.27 -3.71
CA SER A 93 24.42 20.71 -3.98
C SER A 93 24.69 21.50 -2.68
N ARG A 94 25.35 22.67 -2.80
CA ARG A 94 25.62 23.57 -1.65
C ARG A 94 24.36 23.96 -0.87
N LEU A 95 23.23 24.13 -1.55
CA LEU A 95 21.96 24.48 -0.90
C LEU A 95 21.43 23.31 -0.04
N TRP A 96 21.71 22.07 -0.45
CA TRP A 96 21.29 20.86 0.27
C TRP A 96 22.17 20.57 1.48
N ALA A 97 23.49 20.76 1.36
CA ALA A 97 24.41 20.63 2.49
C ALA A 97 24.09 21.66 3.60
N ALA A 98 23.72 22.89 3.22
CA ALA A 98 23.29 23.92 4.16
C ALA A 98 21.98 23.54 4.88
N ALA A 99 20.98 23.04 4.15
CA ALA A 99 19.69 22.62 4.73
C ALA A 99 19.80 21.42 5.68
N LEU A 100 20.79 20.52 5.48
CA LEU A 100 21.07 19.42 6.40
C LEU A 100 21.83 19.88 7.65
N SER A 101 22.75 20.82 7.50
CA SER A 101 23.55 21.36 8.61
C SER A 101 22.72 22.20 9.60
N ASP A 102 21.71 22.92 9.11
CA ASP A 102 20.86 23.78 9.95
C ASP A 102 19.92 22.98 10.87
N LYS A 103 19.57 21.75 10.46
CA LYS A 103 18.73 20.81 11.22
C LYS A 103 19.40 20.23 12.48
N ALA A 104 20.66 20.61 12.76
CA ALA A 104 21.42 20.24 13.95
C ALA A 104 21.25 21.20 15.17
N GLY A 105 20.38 22.23 15.08
CA GLY A 105 20.09 23.23 16.12
C GLY A 105 19.30 22.80 17.39
N ASN A 106 18.79 23.71 18.20
CA ASN A 106 18.18 23.38 19.50
C ASN A 106 16.85 22.59 19.39
N LEU A 107 16.51 21.72 20.35
CA LEU A 107 15.25 20.93 20.37
C LEU A 107 13.97 21.81 20.39
N ALA A 108 14.11 23.07 20.78
CA ALA A 108 13.02 24.05 20.83
C ALA A 108 12.64 24.64 19.45
N GLU A 109 13.45 24.40 18.41
CA GLU A 109 13.29 24.99 17.06
C GLU A 109 13.33 23.91 15.97
N ILE A 110 12.57 22.83 16.14
CA ILE A 110 12.46 21.77 15.12
C ILE A 110 11.39 22.18 14.09
N ASP A 111 11.76 22.17 12.82
CA ASP A 111 10.83 22.37 11.71
C ASP A 111 10.04 21.09 11.38
N TYR A 112 8.91 21.24 10.68
CA TYR A 112 8.01 20.11 10.40
C TYR A 112 8.71 18.95 9.66
N SER A 113 9.63 19.26 8.75
CA SER A 113 10.34 18.22 7.97
C SER A 113 11.29 17.40 8.84
N THR A 114 11.94 18.01 9.83
CA THR A 114 12.80 17.31 10.78
C THR A 114 11.97 16.49 11.77
N ALA A 115 10.82 17.01 12.22
CA ALA A 115 9.89 16.25 13.05
C ALA A 115 9.33 15.01 12.30
N GLU A 116 8.98 15.15 11.02
CA GLU A 116 8.55 14.06 10.14
C GLU A 116 9.66 13.00 9.99
N ALA A 117 10.89 13.42 9.73
CA ALA A 117 12.03 12.51 9.60
C ALA A 117 12.33 11.74 10.90
N LEU A 118 12.22 12.39 12.06
CA LEU A 118 12.36 11.74 13.37
C LEU A 118 11.26 10.70 13.61
N ALA A 119 10.01 11.04 13.28
CA ALA A 119 8.90 10.09 13.39
C ALA A 119 9.14 8.86 12.50
N PHE A 120 9.51 9.05 11.24
CA PHE A 120 9.85 7.93 10.35
C PHE A 120 11.02 7.11 10.89
N GLY A 121 12.10 7.77 11.34
CA GLY A 121 13.25 7.08 11.93
C GLY A 121 12.87 6.17 13.10
N THR A 122 12.03 6.64 14.03
CA THR A 122 11.59 5.82 15.17
C THR A 122 10.76 4.60 14.75
N ILE A 123 9.88 4.76 13.76
CA ILE A 123 9.02 3.68 13.26
C ILE A 123 9.87 2.62 12.53
N LEU A 124 10.88 3.05 11.76
CA LEU A 124 11.82 2.15 11.09
C LEU A 124 12.74 1.44 12.10
N GLU A 125 13.18 2.12 13.16
CA GLU A 125 13.96 1.49 14.24
C GLU A 125 13.17 0.42 14.99
N ASP A 126 11.85 0.60 15.13
CA ASP A 126 10.92 -0.38 15.72
C ASP A 126 10.66 -1.59 14.80
N GLY A 127 11.11 -1.55 13.55
CA GLY A 127 10.99 -2.64 12.57
C GLY A 127 9.73 -2.57 11.70
N TYR A 128 9.03 -1.43 11.68
CA TYR A 128 7.90 -1.19 10.80
C TYR A 128 8.36 -0.54 9.50
N ASP A 129 7.93 -1.09 8.37
CA ASP A 129 8.12 -0.52 7.05
C ASP A 129 7.28 0.75 6.89
N ILE A 130 7.75 1.68 6.09
CA ILE A 130 7.00 2.88 5.72
C ILE A 130 6.97 2.96 4.21
N ARG A 131 5.78 3.17 3.65
CA ARG A 131 5.61 3.39 2.21
C ARG A 131 4.99 4.75 1.96
N LEU A 132 5.80 5.67 1.47
CA LEU A 132 5.35 7.01 1.09
C LEU A 132 5.11 7.06 -0.42
N SER A 133 3.94 7.50 -0.84
CA SER A 133 3.63 7.58 -2.27
C SER A 133 2.85 8.80 -2.66
N GLY A 134 3.05 9.20 -3.91
CA GLY A 134 2.45 10.39 -4.48
C GLY A 134 3.41 11.03 -5.46
N GLN A 135 3.00 12.15 -6.01
CA GLN A 135 3.81 12.89 -6.96
C GLN A 135 4.93 13.65 -6.24
N ASP A 136 6.18 13.52 -6.68
CA ASP A 136 7.35 14.27 -6.18
C ASP A 136 7.60 14.15 -4.66
N ARG A 137 7.41 12.95 -4.09
CA ARG A 137 7.48 12.76 -2.62
C ARG A 137 8.88 12.68 -2.04
N GLY A 138 9.86 12.28 -2.85
CA GLY A 138 11.25 12.18 -2.41
C GLY A 138 11.83 13.53 -1.97
N GLN A 139 11.63 14.57 -2.79
CA GLN A 139 12.00 15.94 -2.46
C GLN A 139 10.91 16.63 -1.61
N GLY A 140 9.64 16.30 -1.88
CA GLY A 140 8.48 17.01 -1.36
C GLY A 140 8.09 18.18 -2.27
N THR A 141 6.79 18.44 -2.42
CA THR A 141 6.27 19.52 -3.30
C THR A 141 6.89 20.89 -3.00
N PHE A 142 7.21 21.17 -1.74
CA PHE A 142 7.77 22.44 -1.28
C PHE A 142 9.29 22.38 -1.05
N SER A 143 9.96 21.34 -1.55
CA SER A 143 11.39 21.10 -1.29
C SER A 143 11.76 21.11 0.19
N GLN A 144 10.91 20.51 1.03
CA GLN A 144 11.08 20.49 2.48
C GLN A 144 11.62 19.14 2.99
N ARG A 145 11.27 18.03 2.33
CA ARG A 145 11.42 16.68 2.91
C ARG A 145 12.80 16.08 2.66
N HIS A 146 13.27 16.09 1.41
CA HIS A 146 14.56 15.53 1.01
C HIS A 146 14.85 14.10 1.54
N ALA A 147 13.82 13.24 1.56
CA ALA A 147 13.97 11.85 2.00
C ALA A 147 14.65 10.97 0.94
N LEU A 148 14.63 11.39 -0.33
CA LEU A 148 15.40 10.81 -1.42
C LEU A 148 16.47 11.80 -1.86
N LEU A 149 17.74 11.43 -1.74
CA LEU A 149 18.87 12.21 -2.21
C LEU A 149 19.34 11.65 -3.55
N THR A 150 19.58 12.53 -4.52
CA THR A 150 20.06 12.17 -5.87
C THR A 150 21.49 12.64 -6.04
N ASP A 151 22.35 11.78 -6.58
CA ASP A 151 23.73 12.11 -6.91
C ASP A 151 23.81 13.04 -8.13
N GLN A 152 24.61 14.09 -8.00
CA GLN A 152 24.81 15.07 -9.05
C GLN A 152 25.87 14.66 -10.06
N VAL A 153 26.80 13.77 -9.66
CA VAL A 153 27.91 13.31 -10.49
C VAL A 153 27.52 12.04 -11.24
N VAL A 154 26.84 11.12 -10.55
CA VAL A 154 26.41 9.84 -11.12
C VAL A 154 24.92 9.87 -11.42
N GLU A 155 24.56 9.97 -12.70
CA GLU A 155 23.15 9.95 -13.12
C GLU A 155 22.41 8.70 -12.62
N GLY A 156 21.21 8.91 -12.09
CA GLY A 156 20.31 7.83 -11.64
C GLY A 156 20.66 7.22 -10.28
N ARG A 157 21.78 7.59 -9.67
CA ARG A 157 22.11 7.14 -8.31
C ARG A 157 21.27 7.93 -7.30
N THR A 158 20.43 7.21 -6.56
CA THR A 158 19.62 7.79 -5.48
C THR A 158 19.81 7.01 -4.19
N ILE A 159 19.71 7.70 -3.06
CA ILE A 159 19.88 7.13 -1.73
C ILE A 159 18.79 7.65 -0.80
N VAL A 160 18.29 6.77 0.07
CA VAL A 160 17.35 7.10 1.14
C VAL A 160 18.11 7.03 2.46
N PRO A 161 18.51 8.17 3.05
CA PRO A 161 19.37 8.17 4.25
C PRO A 161 18.77 7.40 5.42
N LEU A 162 17.44 7.47 5.58
CA LEU A 162 16.73 6.79 6.68
C LEU A 162 16.82 5.26 6.61
N ASN A 163 17.09 4.67 5.44
CA ASN A 163 17.27 3.21 5.30
C ASN A 163 18.65 2.73 5.74
N GLN A 164 19.58 3.66 5.99
CA GLN A 164 20.93 3.35 6.47
C GLN A 164 21.00 3.38 8.00
N LEU A 165 19.89 3.65 8.69
CA LEU A 165 19.80 3.62 10.14
C LEU A 165 19.96 2.18 10.65
N SER A 166 20.79 2.01 11.68
CA SER A 166 20.94 0.71 12.35
C SER A 166 19.72 0.41 13.22
N ALA A 167 19.15 -0.77 13.03
CA ALA A 167 17.98 -1.25 13.76
C ALA A 167 18.23 -1.43 15.26
N LYS A 168 17.22 -1.17 16.08
CA LYS A 168 17.24 -1.48 17.52
C LYS A 168 16.92 -2.97 17.79
N ASN A 169 16.11 -3.57 16.91
CA ASN A 169 15.74 -5.00 16.88
C ASN A 169 16.32 -5.66 15.61
N SER A 170 16.42 -6.99 15.57
CA SER A 170 17.20 -7.78 14.60
C SER A 170 17.04 -7.49 13.09
N GLN A 171 16.06 -6.68 12.65
CA GLN A 171 15.90 -6.18 11.28
C GLN A 171 15.36 -4.73 11.30
N PRO A 172 15.96 -3.77 10.57
CA PRO A 172 15.39 -2.42 10.41
C PRO A 172 14.19 -2.47 9.46
N GLY A 173 13.18 -1.65 9.74
CA GLY A 173 12.13 -1.37 8.77
C GLY A 173 12.68 -0.61 7.56
N ASN A 174 11.99 -0.69 6.43
CA ASN A 174 12.40 -0.05 5.19
C ASN A 174 11.46 1.11 4.81
N LEU A 175 12.04 2.26 4.47
CA LEU A 175 11.32 3.40 3.88
C LEU A 175 11.33 3.28 2.36
N GLU A 176 10.17 2.99 1.79
CA GLU A 176 9.93 2.96 0.35
C GLU A 176 9.29 4.28 -0.10
N ILE A 177 10.01 5.05 -0.90
CA ILE A 177 9.51 6.27 -1.53
C ILE A 177 9.14 5.96 -2.98
N VAL A 178 7.86 6.10 -3.31
CA VAL A 178 7.35 5.85 -4.66
C VAL A 178 6.83 7.15 -5.26
N ASN A 179 7.60 7.69 -6.19
CA ASN A 179 7.13 8.79 -7.05
C ASN A 179 6.10 8.23 -8.03
N SER A 180 4.84 8.56 -7.80
CA SER A 180 3.73 8.04 -8.58
C SER A 180 3.63 8.77 -9.94
N PRO A 181 3.03 8.13 -10.96
CA PRO A 181 2.61 8.86 -12.16
C PRO A 181 1.59 9.94 -11.80
N LEU A 182 1.29 10.82 -12.77
CA LEU A 182 0.31 11.90 -12.65
C LEU A 182 -1.15 11.41 -12.65
N SER A 183 -1.45 10.37 -11.85
CA SER A 183 -2.78 9.81 -11.65
C SER A 183 -3.07 9.73 -10.16
N LYS A 184 -4.24 10.21 -9.74
CA LYS A 184 -4.63 10.21 -8.33
C LYS A 184 -5.58 9.07 -7.99
N TYR A 185 -6.61 8.87 -8.81
CA TYR A 185 -7.60 7.82 -8.61
C TYR A 185 -6.97 6.43 -8.60
N THR A 186 -6.17 6.09 -9.62
CA THR A 186 -5.51 4.78 -9.73
C THR A 186 -4.50 4.55 -8.62
N VAL A 187 -3.70 5.57 -8.30
CA VAL A 187 -2.66 5.47 -7.26
C VAL A 187 -3.29 5.32 -5.88
N LEU A 188 -4.34 6.10 -5.57
CA LEU A 188 -5.03 6.00 -4.29
C LEU A 188 -5.74 4.66 -4.13
N GLY A 189 -6.44 4.18 -5.17
CA GLY A 189 -7.07 2.85 -5.15
C GLY A 189 -6.06 1.71 -4.95
N PHE A 190 -4.90 1.79 -5.60
CA PHE A 190 -3.81 0.83 -5.39
C PHE A 190 -3.28 0.88 -3.95
N LYS A 191 -3.14 2.07 -3.36
CA LYS A 191 -2.68 2.23 -1.97
C LYS A 191 -3.67 1.73 -0.95
N LEU A 192 -4.94 1.98 -1.17
CA LEU A 192 -6.00 1.46 -0.34
C LEU A 192 -5.96 -0.09 -0.35
N GLY A 193 -5.87 -0.71 -1.54
CA GLY A 193 -5.72 -2.16 -1.65
C GLY A 193 -4.48 -2.70 -0.94
N LEU A 194 -3.33 -2.02 -1.07
CA LEU A 194 -2.12 -2.36 -0.33
C LEU A 194 -2.29 -2.22 1.19
N SER A 195 -3.01 -1.21 1.66
CA SER A 195 -3.30 -1.01 3.08
C SER A 195 -4.07 -2.20 3.65
N TYR A 196 -5.10 -2.69 2.93
CA TYR A 196 -5.84 -3.88 3.34
C TYR A 196 -4.99 -5.16 3.34
N LEU A 197 -4.06 -5.31 2.38
CA LEU A 197 -3.24 -6.52 2.24
C LEU A 197 -2.00 -6.55 3.15
N THR A 198 -1.38 -5.40 3.40
CA THR A 198 -0.04 -5.27 4.04
C THR A 198 -0.14 -4.86 5.52
N SER A 199 -1.36 -4.74 6.06
CA SER A 199 -1.75 -3.85 7.17
C SER A 199 -1.03 -3.98 8.52
N ARG A 200 -0.10 -4.92 8.70
CA ARG A 200 0.47 -5.23 10.03
C ARG A 200 1.85 -4.63 10.29
N LEU A 201 2.69 -4.53 9.26
CA LEU A 201 4.08 -4.07 9.43
C LEU A 201 4.44 -2.89 8.54
N CYS A 202 3.53 -2.42 7.68
CA CYS A 202 3.83 -1.32 6.76
C CYS A 202 2.85 -0.15 6.95
N LEU A 203 3.40 1.00 7.32
CA LEU A 203 2.69 2.27 7.37
C LEU A 203 2.64 2.88 5.96
N THR A 204 1.46 2.82 5.33
CA THR A 204 1.26 3.32 3.97
C THR A 204 0.66 4.72 3.96
N PHE A 205 1.35 5.65 3.30
CA PHE A 205 0.90 7.02 3.09
C PHE A 205 0.67 7.32 1.60
N TRP A 206 -0.40 8.06 1.33
CA TRP A 206 -0.58 8.76 0.07
C TRP A 206 -0.68 10.26 0.33
N GLU A 207 0.12 11.04 -0.38
CA GLU A 207 0.12 12.49 -0.24
C GLU A 207 -0.16 13.12 -1.61
N ALA A 208 -1.14 14.01 -1.65
CA ALA A 208 -1.47 14.78 -2.85
C ALA A 208 -0.45 15.90 -3.06
N GLN A 209 -0.25 16.36 -4.31
CA GLN A 209 0.65 17.51 -4.57
C GLN A 209 0.12 18.77 -3.87
N PHE A 210 -1.19 18.99 -3.96
CA PHE A 210 -1.96 19.99 -3.25
C PHE A 210 -3.30 19.37 -2.82
N GLY A 211 -3.89 19.83 -1.71
CA GLY A 211 -5.14 19.25 -1.20
C GLY A 211 -6.35 19.40 -2.15
N ASN A 212 -6.37 20.44 -2.98
CA ASN A 212 -7.43 20.69 -3.97
C ASN A 212 -7.60 19.56 -5.00
N PHE A 213 -6.58 18.73 -5.14
CA PHE A 213 -6.50 17.70 -6.15
C PHE A 213 -7.11 16.37 -5.73
N VAL A 214 -7.48 16.22 -4.46
CA VAL A 214 -8.08 14.99 -3.91
C VAL A 214 -9.46 14.71 -4.52
N ASN A 215 -10.18 15.73 -4.98
CA ASN A 215 -11.50 15.61 -5.63
C ASN A 215 -11.53 14.58 -6.78
N THR A 216 -10.46 14.50 -7.58
CA THR A 216 -10.38 13.53 -8.69
C THR A 216 -10.31 12.07 -8.23
N ALA A 217 -10.00 11.83 -6.96
CA ALA A 217 -9.97 10.50 -6.34
C ALA A 217 -11.12 10.29 -5.33
N GLN A 218 -12.09 11.20 -5.27
CA GLN A 218 -13.20 11.18 -4.32
C GLN A 218 -13.98 9.86 -4.39
N VAL A 219 -14.22 9.33 -5.60
CA VAL A 219 -14.89 8.03 -5.80
C VAL A 219 -14.17 6.91 -5.05
N ALA A 220 -12.83 6.88 -5.06
CA ALA A 220 -12.06 5.85 -4.38
C ALA A 220 -12.10 6.00 -2.85
N VAL A 221 -12.17 7.23 -2.36
CA VAL A 221 -12.29 7.53 -0.92
C VAL A 221 -13.68 7.12 -0.44
N GLU A 222 -14.73 7.61 -1.09
CA GLU A 222 -16.12 7.33 -0.72
C GLU A 222 -16.44 5.84 -0.79
N SER A 223 -16.04 5.14 -1.85
CA SER A 223 -16.31 3.70 -1.99
C SER A 223 -15.56 2.79 -0.99
N SER A 224 -14.68 3.36 -0.17
CA SER A 224 -13.80 2.60 0.72
C SER A 224 -14.00 2.85 2.21
N ILE A 225 -14.69 3.95 2.54
CA ILE A 225 -14.92 4.39 3.92
C ILE A 225 -16.31 3.95 4.42
N ASP A 226 -17.19 3.51 3.51
CA ASP A 226 -18.45 2.81 3.83
C ASP A 226 -18.24 1.30 4.06
#